data_AF-X1T2X9-F1
#
_entry.id   AF-X1T2X9-F1
#
_cell.length_a   1.000
_cell.length_b   1.000
_cell.length_c   1.000
_cell.angle_alpha   90.00
_cell.angle_beta   90.00
_cell.angle_gamma   90.00
#
_symmetry.space_group_name_H-M   'P 1'
#
loop_
_entity.id
_entity.type
_entity.pdbx_description
1 polymer ?
#
loop_
_entity_poly.entity_id
_entity_poly.type
_entity_poly.pdbx_seq_one_letter_code
_entity_poly.pdbx_strand_id
1 'polypeptide(L)'
;MIIMKTDATQEQIDQVVKEIESYGLRADVSKGAYRTVIGPIGDERKIPFDRIAVLPGVREAMMVDTPYKLISREMPDIDLDFEDNRRDEVISYVSQKYGQDHVAQIITFGTLGAKAALRDVGRALGMPYSEVDRVARLVPFAPGMTLARALDENSELRGIYHEDTIIHNLIDSARGVEGVARHASTHAAGVVISKEPLTRYVPLQRTSKDNGETITMTQFAMEDIARIGLLKMDFLGL
;
A
#
# COMPACT_ATOMS: atom_id res chain seq x y z
N MET A 1 -12.51 -3.16 22.24
CA MET A 1 -11.76 -1.88 22.24
C MET A 1 -12.65 -0.78 22.77
N ILE A 2 -12.12 0.11 23.62
CA ILE A 2 -12.86 1.22 24.24
C ILE A 2 -12.17 2.53 23.85
N ILE A 3 -12.91 3.45 23.25
CA ILE A 3 -12.41 4.74 22.78
C ILE A 3 -12.90 5.82 23.73
N MET A 4 -11.97 6.58 24.32
CA MET A 4 -12.29 7.71 25.18
C MET A 4 -12.63 8.96 24.36
N LYS A 5 -13.41 9.87 24.92
CA LYS A 5 -13.62 11.22 24.38
C LYS A 5 -12.30 12.01 24.41
N THR A 6 -12.16 12.97 23.51
CA THR A 6 -10.96 13.81 23.38
C THR A 6 -10.67 14.62 24.65
N ASP A 7 -11.73 14.99 25.38
CA ASP A 7 -11.71 15.76 26.63
C ASP A 7 -11.82 14.88 27.89
N ALA A 8 -11.68 13.56 27.75
CA ALA A 8 -11.79 12.64 28.88
C ALA A 8 -10.68 12.90 29.92
N THR A 9 -11.07 13.02 31.19
CA THR A 9 -10.13 13.27 32.29
C THR A 9 -9.39 12.00 32.70
N GLN A 10 -8.26 12.15 33.40
CA GLN A 10 -7.51 11.00 33.94
C GLN A 10 -8.37 10.17 34.89
N GLU A 11 -9.22 10.80 35.70
CA GLU A 11 -10.16 10.10 36.60
C GLU A 11 -11.15 9.23 35.83
N GLN A 12 -11.66 9.70 34.69
CA GLN A 12 -12.57 8.93 33.84
C GLN A 12 -11.86 7.74 33.19
N ILE A 13 -10.61 7.93 32.75
CA ILE A 13 -9.77 6.83 32.24
C ILE A 13 -9.56 5.77 33.33
N ASP A 14 -9.18 6.19 34.54
CA ASP A 14 -8.93 5.29 35.67
C ASP A 14 -10.21 4.56 36.11
N GLN A 15 -11.38 5.21 36.01
CA GLN A 15 -12.67 4.58 36.28
C GLN A 15 -12.97 3.47 35.28
N VAL A 16 -12.74 3.71 33.98
CA VAL A 16 -12.92 2.69 32.94
C VAL A 16 -11.94 1.53 33.12
N VAL A 17 -10.67 1.82 33.48
CA VAL A 17 -9.67 0.78 33.80
C VAL A 17 -10.12 -0.09 34.97
N LYS A 18 -10.56 0.53 36.08
CA LYS A 18 -11.07 -0.22 37.25
C LYS A 18 -12.29 -1.07 36.91
N GLU A 19 -13.19 -0.54 36.09
CA GLU A 19 -14.38 -1.29 35.67
C GLU A 19 -13.96 -2.53 34.85
N ILE A 20 -13.03 -2.40 33.90
CA ILE A 20 -12.48 -3.54 33.13
C ILE A 20 -11.83 -4.58 34.05
N GLU A 21 -10.99 -4.12 34.99
CA GLU A 21 -10.27 -5.00 35.91
C GLU A 21 -11.22 -5.72 36.89
N SER A 22 -12.37 -5.12 37.22
CA SER A 22 -13.39 -5.75 38.05
C SER A 22 -13.98 -7.03 37.43
N TYR A 23 -13.95 -7.15 36.11
CA TYR A 23 -14.36 -8.36 35.38
C TYR A 23 -13.23 -9.39 35.23
N GLY A 24 -12.09 -9.18 35.88
CA GLY A 24 -10.93 -10.09 35.86
C GLY A 24 -10.13 -10.01 34.56
N LEU A 25 -10.15 -8.86 33.91
CA LEU A 25 -9.42 -8.57 32.67
C LEU A 25 -8.27 -7.63 32.97
N ARG A 26 -7.26 -7.59 32.09
CA ARG A 26 -6.22 -6.57 32.14
C ARG A 26 -6.60 -5.42 31.23
N ALA A 27 -6.49 -4.17 31.70
CA ALA A 27 -6.61 -3.01 30.84
C ALA A 27 -5.23 -2.57 30.32
N ASP A 28 -5.12 -2.34 29.02
CA ASP A 28 -3.95 -1.69 28.41
C ASP A 28 -4.36 -0.32 27.86
N VAL A 29 -3.66 0.73 28.28
CA VAL A 29 -4.04 2.13 28.00
C VAL A 29 -3.04 2.73 27.03
N SER A 30 -3.52 3.09 25.84
CA SER A 30 -2.73 3.78 24.82
C SER A 30 -3.18 5.24 24.70
N LYS A 31 -2.27 6.16 25.06
CA LYS A 31 -2.51 7.62 24.99
C LYS A 31 -1.93 8.18 23.69
N GLY A 32 -2.79 8.62 22.79
CA GLY A 32 -2.43 9.35 21.58
C GLY A 32 -2.57 10.87 21.74
N ALA A 33 -2.09 11.64 20.76
CA ALA A 33 -2.16 13.10 20.75
C ALA A 33 -3.60 13.66 20.73
N TYR A 34 -4.55 12.89 20.19
CA TYR A 34 -5.95 13.30 20.03
C TYR A 34 -6.96 12.39 20.73
N ARG A 35 -6.58 11.14 21.05
CA ARG A 35 -7.48 10.16 21.66
C ARG A 35 -6.73 9.22 22.58
N THR A 36 -7.43 8.75 23.61
CA THR A 36 -6.98 7.63 24.44
C THR A 36 -7.82 6.40 24.11
N VAL A 37 -7.16 5.27 23.92
CA VAL A 37 -7.80 3.97 23.65
C VAL A 37 -7.44 3.01 24.77
N ILE A 38 -8.43 2.25 25.23
CA ILE A 38 -8.27 1.22 26.26
C ILE A 38 -8.60 -0.14 25.65
N GLY A 39 -7.61 -1.03 25.66
CA GLY A 39 -7.72 -2.41 25.23
C GLY A 39 -7.93 -3.34 26.43
N PRO A 40 -9.13 -3.90 26.64
CA PRO A 40 -9.32 -4.96 27.61
C PRO A 40 -8.76 -6.28 27.06
N ILE A 41 -7.91 -6.96 27.83
CA ILE A 41 -7.20 -8.18 27.47
C ILE A 41 -7.64 -9.30 28.42
N GLY A 42 -8.23 -10.37 27.87
CA GLY A 42 -8.66 -11.57 28.61
C GLY A 42 -9.87 -12.25 27.96
N ASP A 43 -10.68 -12.96 28.76
CA ASP A 43 -11.89 -13.66 28.26
C ASP A 43 -12.98 -12.64 27.88
N GLU A 44 -13.09 -12.37 26.58
CA GLU A 44 -13.99 -11.36 25.99
C GLU A 44 -15.46 -11.53 26.37
N ARG A 45 -15.90 -12.75 26.68
CA ARG A 45 -17.27 -13.05 27.13
C ARG A 45 -17.60 -12.44 28.49
N LYS A 46 -16.59 -11.99 29.24
CA LYS A 46 -16.74 -11.35 30.55
C LYS A 46 -16.92 -9.83 30.46
N ILE A 47 -16.80 -9.23 29.27
CA ILE A 47 -16.93 -7.77 29.10
C ILE A 47 -18.38 -7.40 28.78
N PRO A 48 -19.08 -6.66 29.66
CA PRO A 48 -20.36 -6.06 29.30
C PRO A 48 -20.11 -4.74 28.55
N PHE A 49 -19.89 -4.82 27.23
CA PHE A 49 -19.62 -3.64 26.40
C PHE A 49 -20.72 -2.57 26.51
N ASP A 50 -21.98 -2.98 26.63
CA ASP A 50 -23.12 -2.07 26.84
C ASP A 50 -22.99 -1.24 28.12
N ARG A 51 -22.43 -1.82 29.19
CA ARG A 51 -22.18 -1.10 30.45
C ARG A 51 -20.99 -0.16 30.35
N ILE A 52 -19.94 -0.56 29.63
CA ILE A 52 -18.76 0.28 29.46
C ILE A 52 -19.06 1.45 28.53
N ALA A 53 -19.89 1.25 27.50
CA ALA A 53 -20.29 2.29 26.54
C ALA A 53 -20.98 3.49 27.21
N VAL A 54 -21.65 3.27 28.36
CA VAL A 54 -22.36 4.33 29.09
C VAL A 54 -21.51 5.03 30.16
N LEU A 55 -20.25 4.61 30.37
CA LEU A 55 -19.39 5.24 31.38
C LEU A 55 -19.01 6.68 30.98
N PRO A 56 -18.91 7.59 31.97
CA PRO A 56 -18.43 8.94 31.72
C PRO A 56 -17.05 8.95 31.06
N GLY A 57 -16.89 9.75 30.00
CA GLY A 57 -15.63 9.84 29.25
C GLY A 57 -15.47 8.79 28.15
N VAL A 58 -16.32 7.77 28.08
CA VAL A 58 -16.35 6.83 26.96
C VAL A 58 -17.10 7.45 25.77
N ARG A 59 -16.49 7.38 24.59
CA ARG A 59 -17.12 7.76 23.33
C ARG A 59 -17.80 6.56 22.69
N GLU A 60 -17.11 5.44 22.68
CA GLU A 60 -17.52 4.23 21.98
C GLU A 60 -16.86 3.01 22.62
N ALA A 61 -17.61 1.93 22.78
CA ALA A 61 -17.10 0.65 23.21
C ALA A 61 -17.60 -0.42 22.24
N MET A 62 -16.67 -1.09 21.57
CA MET A 62 -16.96 -2.07 20.53
C MET A 62 -16.21 -3.36 20.82
N MET A 63 -16.89 -4.50 20.61
CA MET A 63 -16.22 -5.78 20.54
C MET A 63 -15.43 -5.83 19.23
N VAL A 64 -14.21 -6.36 19.28
CA VAL A 64 -13.45 -6.61 18.06
C VAL A 64 -13.87 -7.99 17.59
N ASP A 65 -15.03 -8.08 16.93
CA ASP A 65 -15.69 -9.34 16.53
C ASP A 65 -14.87 -10.18 15.54
N THR A 66 -13.87 -9.56 14.91
CA THR A 66 -12.89 -10.28 14.12
C THR A 66 -11.68 -10.53 15.00
N PRO A 67 -11.31 -11.78 15.31
CA PRO A 67 -10.02 -12.02 15.92
C PRO A 67 -8.98 -11.32 15.03
N TYR A 68 -8.30 -10.31 15.56
CA TYR A 68 -7.15 -9.69 14.90
C TYR A 68 -6.22 -10.84 14.50
N LYS A 69 -6.25 -11.26 13.23
CA LYS A 69 -5.45 -12.29 12.57
C LYS A 69 -4.60 -13.14 13.52
N LEU A 70 -5.21 -13.85 14.49
CA LEU A 70 -4.42 -14.54 15.52
C LEU A 70 -3.75 -15.80 14.95
N ILE A 71 -4.16 -16.24 13.76
CA ILE A 71 -3.48 -17.24 12.93
C ILE A 71 -3.71 -16.91 11.44
N SER A 72 -3.38 -15.71 10.99
CA SER A 72 -3.04 -15.56 9.58
C SER A 72 -1.55 -15.79 9.42
N ARG A 73 -1.15 -16.55 8.40
CA ARG A 73 0.24 -16.60 7.93
C ARG A 73 0.68 -15.26 7.32
N GLU A 74 -0.24 -14.32 7.15
CA GLU A 74 0.04 -12.95 6.71
C GLU A 74 0.24 -12.04 7.91
N MET A 75 1.34 -11.28 7.88
CA MET A 75 1.64 -10.27 8.89
C MET A 75 0.51 -9.24 9.03
N PRO A 76 0.33 -8.67 10.23
CA PRO A 76 -0.60 -7.57 10.44
C PRO A 76 -0.22 -6.39 9.54
N ASP A 77 -1.23 -5.82 8.88
CA ASP A 77 -1.10 -4.60 8.10
C ASP A 77 -1.40 -3.41 9.03
N ILE A 78 -0.45 -2.49 9.17
CA ILE A 78 -0.61 -1.30 10.01
C ILE A 78 -0.71 -0.08 9.08
N ASP A 79 -1.94 0.36 8.85
CA ASP A 79 -2.23 1.60 8.13
C ASP A 79 -2.00 2.80 9.05
N LEU A 80 -1.02 3.65 8.71
CA LEU A 80 -0.78 4.91 9.40
C LEU A 80 -0.91 6.07 8.41
N ASP A 81 -1.92 6.91 8.63
CA ASP A 81 -2.15 8.10 7.82
C ASP A 81 -1.25 9.25 8.27
N PHE A 82 -0.57 9.90 7.33
CA PHE A 82 0.24 11.10 7.53
C PHE A 82 -0.08 12.16 6.47
N GLU A 83 0.32 13.41 6.71
CA GLU A 83 0.29 14.43 5.64
C GLU A 83 1.34 14.06 4.58
N ASP A 84 0.96 14.08 3.29
CA ASP A 84 1.79 13.64 2.16
C ASP A 84 3.18 14.32 2.12
N ASN A 85 3.22 15.62 2.41
CA ASN A 85 4.43 16.43 2.45
C ASN A 85 5.41 16.06 3.60
N ARG A 86 4.97 15.27 4.58
CA ARG A 86 5.81 14.85 5.73
C ARG A 86 6.15 13.37 5.71
N ARG A 87 5.72 12.63 4.68
CA ARG A 87 6.02 11.21 4.48
C ARG A 87 7.51 10.91 4.55
N ASP A 88 8.33 11.68 3.82
CA ASP A 88 9.77 11.47 3.77
C ASP A 88 10.44 11.73 5.15
N GLU A 89 9.88 12.64 5.98
CA GLU A 89 10.34 12.86 7.37
C GLU A 89 10.09 11.62 8.23
N VAL A 90 8.90 11.01 8.11
CA VAL A 90 8.52 9.82 8.87
C VAL A 90 9.39 8.63 8.47
N ILE A 91 9.61 8.41 7.18
CA ILE A 91 10.49 7.36 6.68
C ILE A 91 11.91 7.56 7.21
N SER A 92 12.42 8.79 7.16
CA SER A 92 13.74 9.14 7.68
C SER A 92 13.85 8.88 9.18
N TYR A 93 12.84 9.27 9.96
CA TYR A 93 12.79 9.02 11.39
C TYR A 93 12.78 7.52 11.73
N VAL A 94 11.93 6.75 11.07
CA VAL A 94 11.82 5.30 11.27
C VAL A 94 13.14 4.61 10.92
N SER A 95 13.76 5.00 9.81
CA SER A 95 15.06 4.46 9.40
C SER A 95 16.19 4.83 10.36
N GLN A 96 16.20 6.05 10.90
CA GLN A 96 17.15 6.44 11.96
C GLN A 96 16.91 5.69 13.28
N LYS A 97 15.64 5.43 13.63
CA LYS A 97 15.25 4.78 14.89
C LYS A 97 15.55 3.28 14.92
N TYR A 98 15.29 2.57 13.81
CA TYR A 98 15.44 1.11 13.75
C TYR A 98 16.70 0.65 13.02
N GLY A 99 17.39 1.55 12.31
CA GLY A 99 18.57 1.24 11.51
C GLY A 99 18.27 1.18 10.01
N GLN A 100 19.20 1.69 9.21
CA GLN A 100 19.07 1.82 7.75
C GLN A 100 18.99 0.47 7.02
N ASP A 101 19.45 -0.61 7.67
CA ASP A 101 19.42 -1.99 7.19
C ASP A 101 18.19 -2.78 7.68
N HIS A 102 17.38 -2.18 8.56
CA HIS A 102 16.16 -2.77 9.11
C HIS A 102 14.88 -2.21 8.48
N VAL A 103 15.00 -1.15 7.67
CA VAL A 103 13.88 -0.41 7.08
C VAL A 103 14.12 -0.24 5.58
N ALA A 104 13.12 -0.58 4.77
CA ALA A 104 13.16 -0.33 3.32
C ALA A 104 11.78 0.03 2.78
N GLN A 105 11.73 0.79 1.69
CA GLN A 105 10.50 0.97 0.93
C GLN A 105 10.22 -0.26 0.06
N ILE A 106 8.96 -0.52 -0.25
CA ILE A 106 8.56 -1.62 -1.11
C ILE A 106 8.65 -1.18 -2.57
N ILE A 107 9.22 -2.00 -3.44
CA ILE A 107 9.25 -1.76 -4.89
C ILE A 107 7.89 -1.99 -5.54
N THR A 108 7.62 -1.20 -6.57
CA THR A 108 6.57 -1.44 -7.55
C THR A 108 7.19 -1.55 -8.94
N PHE A 109 6.49 -2.20 -9.85
CA PHE A 109 6.91 -2.31 -11.23
C PHE A 109 5.90 -1.61 -12.12
N GLY A 110 6.35 -0.56 -12.82
CA GLY A 110 5.56 0.05 -13.88
C GLY A 110 5.55 -0.87 -15.09
N THR A 111 4.38 -1.32 -15.52
CA THR A 111 4.22 -2.17 -16.71
C THR A 111 3.89 -1.36 -17.96
N LEU A 112 4.13 -1.94 -19.14
CA LEU A 112 3.73 -1.34 -20.40
C LEU A 112 2.21 -1.48 -20.62
N GLY A 113 1.45 -0.42 -20.35
CA GLY A 113 0.06 -0.33 -20.81
C GLY A 113 -0.03 -0.20 -22.33
N ALA A 114 -1.20 -0.50 -22.92
CA ALA A 114 -1.42 -0.57 -24.37
C ALA A 114 -0.80 0.58 -25.18
N LYS A 115 -1.05 1.84 -24.78
CA LYS A 115 -0.49 3.03 -25.47
C LYS A 115 1.04 3.13 -25.33
N ALA A 116 1.58 2.76 -24.17
CA ALA A 116 3.01 2.80 -23.91
C ALA A 116 3.73 1.70 -24.73
N ALA A 117 3.14 0.52 -24.83
CA ALA A 117 3.63 -0.57 -25.67
C ALA A 117 3.74 -0.14 -27.14
N LEU A 118 2.68 0.48 -27.69
CA LEU A 118 2.70 1.00 -29.07
C LEU A 118 3.83 2.02 -29.29
N ARG A 119 3.97 2.99 -28.39
CA ARG A 119 5.00 4.04 -28.51
C ARG A 119 6.42 3.50 -28.43
N ASP A 120 6.67 2.58 -27.50
CA ASP A 120 7.98 1.98 -27.31
C ASP A 120 8.37 1.07 -28.49
N VAL A 121 7.44 0.23 -28.96
CA VAL A 121 7.67 -0.64 -30.13
C VAL A 121 7.82 0.18 -31.39
N GLY A 122 6.96 1.18 -31.62
CA GLY A 122 7.06 2.04 -32.80
C GLY A 122 8.41 2.75 -32.87
N ARG A 123 8.93 3.23 -31.73
CA ARG A 123 10.29 3.77 -31.64
C ARG A 123 11.36 2.72 -31.98
N ALA A 124 11.23 1.50 -31.48
CA ALA A 124 12.18 0.41 -31.77
C ALA A 124 12.17 -0.01 -33.25
N LEU A 125 11.01 0.06 -33.91
CA LEU A 125 10.83 -0.18 -35.34
C LEU A 125 11.27 1.00 -36.22
N GLY A 126 11.70 2.12 -35.63
CA GLY A 126 12.11 3.31 -36.37
C GLY A 126 10.95 4.09 -37.01
N MET A 127 9.72 3.88 -36.55
CA MET A 127 8.55 4.59 -37.07
C MET A 127 8.53 6.06 -36.62
N PRO A 128 8.00 6.98 -37.44
CA PRO A 128 7.80 8.36 -37.04
C PRO A 128 6.87 8.47 -35.82
N TYR A 129 7.27 9.30 -34.83
CA TYR A 129 6.49 9.49 -33.61
C TYR A 129 5.03 9.91 -33.89
N SER A 130 4.82 10.78 -34.87
CA SER A 130 3.48 11.26 -35.25
C SER A 130 2.56 10.15 -35.73
N GLU A 131 3.11 9.17 -36.44
CA GLU A 131 2.35 8.02 -36.96
C GLU A 131 1.97 7.06 -35.84
N VAL A 132 2.91 6.75 -34.96
CA VAL A 132 2.67 5.90 -33.78
C VAL A 132 1.69 6.58 -32.81
N ASP A 133 1.82 7.88 -32.60
CA ASP A 133 0.91 8.64 -31.72
C ASP A 133 -0.51 8.71 -32.30
N ARG A 134 -0.66 8.77 -33.64
CA ARG A 134 -1.98 8.67 -34.29
C ARG A 134 -2.67 7.36 -33.92
N VAL A 135 -1.98 6.23 -34.02
CA VAL A 135 -2.51 4.91 -33.65
C VAL A 135 -2.77 4.82 -32.15
N ALA A 136 -1.84 5.29 -31.31
CA ALA A 136 -1.99 5.24 -29.86
C ALA A 136 -3.18 6.08 -29.33
N ARG A 137 -3.59 7.13 -30.05
CA ARG A 137 -4.78 7.94 -29.71
C ARG A 137 -6.09 7.19 -29.94
N LEU A 138 -6.12 6.25 -30.88
CA LEU A 138 -7.30 5.42 -31.15
C LEU A 138 -7.57 4.39 -30.05
N VAL A 139 -6.57 4.05 -29.23
CA VAL A 139 -6.76 3.20 -28.06
C VAL A 139 -7.62 3.95 -27.02
N PRO A 140 -8.80 3.43 -26.64
CA PRO A 140 -9.66 4.09 -25.66
C PRO A 140 -9.00 4.23 -24.29
N PHE A 141 -9.40 5.25 -23.53
CA PHE A 141 -8.95 5.40 -22.15
C PHE A 141 -9.89 4.63 -21.22
N ALA A 142 -9.43 3.49 -20.71
CA ALA A 142 -10.14 2.72 -19.69
C ALA A 142 -9.14 2.04 -18.75
N PRO A 143 -9.50 1.86 -17.45
CA PRO A 143 -8.74 1.00 -16.54
C PRO A 143 -8.60 -0.41 -17.12
N GLY A 144 -7.39 -0.97 -17.07
CA GLY A 144 -7.10 -2.30 -17.60
C GLY A 144 -7.26 -2.44 -19.12
N MET A 145 -7.17 -1.35 -19.88
CA MET A 145 -7.23 -1.39 -21.35
C MET A 145 -6.04 -2.19 -21.92
N THR A 146 -6.35 -3.14 -22.80
CA THR A 146 -5.38 -3.95 -23.56
C THR A 146 -5.51 -3.67 -25.05
N LEU A 147 -4.47 -3.98 -25.84
CA LEU A 147 -4.52 -3.84 -27.30
C LEU A 147 -5.57 -4.74 -27.94
N ALA A 148 -5.78 -5.95 -27.41
CA ALA A 148 -6.84 -6.84 -27.86
C ALA A 148 -8.22 -6.22 -27.65
N ARG A 149 -8.49 -5.72 -26.44
CA ARG A 149 -9.75 -5.05 -26.12
C ARG A 149 -9.94 -3.76 -26.92
N ALA A 150 -8.86 -3.01 -27.17
CA ALA A 150 -8.91 -1.79 -27.97
C ALA A 150 -9.30 -2.08 -29.43
N LEU A 151 -8.80 -3.17 -30.02
CA LEU A 151 -9.22 -3.63 -31.36
C LEU A 151 -10.70 -4.03 -31.37
N ASP A 152 -11.20 -4.63 -30.30
CA ASP A 152 -12.61 -5.04 -30.17
C ASP A 152 -13.58 -3.85 -29.95
N GLU A 153 -13.11 -2.78 -29.30
CA GLU A 153 -13.94 -1.61 -28.97
C GLU A 153 -13.87 -0.49 -30.02
N ASN A 154 -12.76 -0.35 -30.76
CA ASN A 154 -12.59 0.72 -31.74
C ASN A 154 -12.53 0.16 -33.17
N SER A 155 -13.58 0.41 -33.97
CA SER A 155 -13.68 -0.04 -35.35
C SER A 155 -12.67 0.61 -36.29
N GLU A 156 -12.27 1.86 -36.04
CA GLU A 156 -11.23 2.55 -36.81
C GLU A 156 -9.86 1.90 -36.57
N LEU A 157 -9.52 1.63 -35.30
CA LEU A 157 -8.29 0.91 -34.94
C LEU A 157 -8.26 -0.49 -35.57
N ARG A 158 -9.39 -1.19 -35.58
CA ARG A 158 -9.51 -2.50 -36.24
C ARG A 158 -9.36 -2.40 -37.76
N GLY A 159 -9.95 -1.38 -38.38
CA GLY A 159 -9.83 -1.13 -39.82
C GLY A 159 -8.37 -0.96 -40.23
N ILE A 160 -7.66 -0.01 -39.60
CA ILE A 160 -6.25 0.24 -39.92
C ILE A 160 -5.34 -0.95 -39.60
N TYR A 161 -5.68 -1.78 -38.61
CA TYR A 161 -4.95 -3.01 -38.29
C TYR A 161 -5.05 -4.07 -39.41
N HIS A 162 -6.16 -4.11 -40.15
CA HIS A 162 -6.35 -5.06 -41.26
C HIS A 162 -5.91 -4.50 -42.61
N GLU A 163 -5.95 -3.18 -42.79
CA GLU A 163 -5.64 -2.52 -44.06
C GLU A 163 -4.15 -2.17 -44.21
N ASP A 164 -3.48 -1.78 -43.13
CA ASP A 164 -2.10 -1.32 -43.15
C ASP A 164 -1.15 -2.35 -42.54
N THR A 165 -0.30 -2.95 -43.38
CA THR A 165 0.68 -3.96 -42.98
C THR A 165 1.71 -3.46 -41.97
N ILE A 166 2.04 -2.17 -41.99
CA ILE A 166 3.00 -1.57 -41.05
C ILE A 166 2.34 -1.45 -39.67
N ILE A 167 1.09 -0.96 -39.63
CA ILE A 167 0.32 -0.87 -38.38
C ILE A 167 -0.01 -2.24 -37.82
N HIS A 168 -0.30 -3.22 -38.67
CA HIS A 168 -0.47 -4.61 -38.29
C HIS A 168 0.74 -5.14 -37.51
N ASN A 169 1.95 -4.99 -38.09
CA ASN A 169 3.19 -5.41 -37.45
C ASN A 169 3.49 -4.64 -36.15
N LEU A 170 3.20 -3.34 -36.11
CA LEU A 170 3.33 -2.52 -34.91
C LEU A 170 2.45 -3.07 -33.77
N ILE A 171 1.17 -3.32 -34.03
CA ILE A 171 0.21 -3.76 -33.02
C ILE A 171 0.54 -5.18 -32.55
N ASP A 172 0.87 -6.11 -33.45
CA ASP A 172 1.23 -7.48 -33.07
C ASP A 172 2.53 -7.53 -32.25
N SER A 173 3.53 -6.74 -32.64
CA SER A 173 4.76 -6.60 -31.86
C SER A 173 4.49 -5.98 -30.48
N ALA A 174 3.62 -4.97 -30.42
CA ALA A 174 3.22 -4.33 -29.17
C ALA A 174 2.43 -5.26 -28.24
N ARG A 175 1.60 -6.16 -28.78
CA ARG A 175 0.91 -7.20 -27.99
C ARG A 175 1.88 -8.15 -27.31
N GLY A 176 3.04 -8.41 -27.92
CA GLY A 176 4.08 -9.26 -27.32
C GLY A 176 4.78 -8.66 -26.10
N VAL A 177 4.73 -7.32 -25.92
CA VAL A 177 5.37 -6.61 -24.81
C VAL A 177 4.40 -5.89 -23.88
N GLU A 178 3.11 -5.88 -24.22
CA GLU A 178 2.05 -5.37 -23.35
C GLU A 178 2.06 -6.09 -22.00
N GLY A 179 1.97 -5.33 -20.91
CA GLY A 179 1.97 -5.86 -19.54
C GLY A 179 3.35 -6.22 -19.00
N VAL A 180 4.41 -6.23 -19.82
CA VAL A 180 5.78 -6.48 -19.35
C VAL A 180 6.25 -5.34 -18.43
N ALA A 181 6.97 -5.71 -17.36
CA ALA A 181 7.60 -4.75 -16.46
C ALA A 181 8.65 -3.90 -17.20
N ARG A 182 8.52 -2.58 -17.11
CA ARG A 182 9.36 -1.62 -17.84
C ARG A 182 10.41 -0.97 -16.94
N HIS A 183 10.03 -0.61 -15.73
CA HIS A 183 10.90 0.09 -14.78
C HIS A 183 10.49 -0.21 -13.35
N ALA A 184 11.47 -0.16 -12.45
CA ALA A 184 11.25 -0.12 -11.03
C ALA A 184 10.70 1.27 -10.64
N SER A 185 9.73 1.28 -9.75
CA SER A 185 9.20 2.47 -9.10
C SER A 185 9.01 2.19 -7.61
N THR A 186 8.73 3.23 -6.84
CA THR A 186 8.57 3.10 -5.38
C THR A 186 7.08 2.97 -5.05
N HIS A 187 6.73 2.02 -4.16
CA HIS A 187 5.38 1.97 -3.62
C HIS A 187 5.12 3.24 -2.82
N ALA A 188 4.05 3.97 -3.18
CA ALA A 188 3.72 5.23 -2.54
C ALA A 188 3.49 5.09 -1.02
N ALA A 189 3.08 3.92 -0.53
CA ALA A 189 2.77 3.74 0.89
C ALA A 189 3.65 2.72 1.64
N GLY A 190 4.32 1.79 0.96
CA GLY A 190 4.76 0.56 1.62
C GLY A 190 6.16 0.70 2.21
N VAL A 191 6.28 0.69 3.53
CA VAL A 191 7.56 0.50 4.23
C VAL A 191 7.54 -0.85 4.92
N VAL A 192 8.67 -1.56 4.82
CA VAL A 192 8.89 -2.81 5.55
C VAL A 192 9.87 -2.57 6.69
N ILE A 193 9.57 -3.14 7.86
CA ILE A 193 10.42 -3.07 9.06
C ILE A 193 10.67 -4.48 9.58
N SER A 194 11.93 -4.77 9.94
CA SER A 194 12.32 -6.06 10.52
C SER A 194 13.21 -5.92 11.75
N LYS A 195 13.13 -6.91 12.65
CA LYS A 195 13.99 -6.98 13.85
C LYS A 195 15.44 -7.28 13.54
N GLU A 196 15.71 -8.11 12.54
CA GLU A 196 17.06 -8.38 12.01
C GLU A 196 17.25 -7.65 10.67
N PRO A 197 18.47 -7.48 10.15
CA PRO A 197 18.69 -6.81 8.88
C PRO A 197 17.85 -7.42 7.75
N LEU A 198 17.19 -6.57 6.96
CA LEU A 198 16.25 -6.97 5.90
C LEU A 198 16.90 -7.88 4.86
N THR A 199 18.20 -7.75 4.63
CA THR A 199 18.99 -8.60 3.73
C THR A 199 18.98 -10.08 4.10
N ARG A 200 18.60 -10.44 5.33
CA ARG A 200 18.40 -11.85 5.74
C ARG A 200 17.11 -12.46 5.18
N TYR A 201 16.16 -11.62 4.78
CA TYR A 201 14.82 -12.03 4.33
C TYR A 201 14.59 -11.71 2.86
N VAL A 202 15.04 -10.53 2.40
CA VAL A 202 14.74 -10.01 1.07
C VAL A 202 15.96 -9.31 0.45
N PRO A 203 16.20 -9.49 -0.86
CA PRO A 203 17.19 -8.69 -1.57
C PRO A 203 16.75 -7.22 -1.63
N LEU A 204 17.73 -6.33 -1.47
CA LEU A 204 17.52 -4.89 -1.46
C LEU A 204 18.18 -4.24 -2.68
N GLN A 205 17.58 -3.17 -3.18
CA GLN A 205 18.12 -2.28 -4.18
C GLN A 205 18.28 -0.89 -3.59
N ARG A 206 19.40 -0.24 -3.87
CA ARG A 206 19.58 1.19 -3.59
C ARG A 206 19.20 1.97 -4.83
N THR A 207 18.33 2.95 -4.68
CA THR A 207 18.03 3.93 -5.72
C THR A 207 18.44 5.31 -5.23
N SER A 208 19.00 6.13 -6.12
CA SER A 208 19.32 7.53 -5.81
C SER A 208 18.14 8.39 -6.26
N LYS A 209 17.62 9.23 -5.35
CA LYS A 209 16.74 10.34 -5.74
C LYS A 209 17.58 11.46 -6.38
N ASP A 210 16.93 12.33 -7.16
CA ASP A 210 17.57 13.49 -7.80
C ASP A 210 18.23 14.45 -6.79
N ASN A 211 17.80 14.44 -5.53
CA ASN A 211 18.38 15.23 -4.43
C ASN A 211 19.65 14.59 -3.81
N GLY A 212 20.12 13.45 -4.33
CA GLY A 212 21.29 12.73 -3.82
C GLY A 212 21.00 11.81 -2.62
N GLU A 213 19.75 11.76 -2.13
CA GLU A 213 19.38 10.81 -1.09
C GLU A 213 19.34 9.39 -1.65
N THR A 214 19.94 8.47 -0.91
CA THR A 214 19.89 7.04 -1.23
C THR A 214 18.70 6.42 -0.52
N ILE A 215 17.77 5.88 -1.29
CA ILE A 215 16.64 5.12 -0.78
C ILE A 215 16.95 3.64 -0.93
N THR A 216 16.75 2.90 0.14
CA THR A 216 16.77 1.43 0.13
C THR A 216 15.36 0.91 -0.14
N MET A 217 15.24 0.05 -1.14
CA MET A 217 13.99 -0.59 -1.51
C MET A 217 14.15 -2.12 -1.52
N THR A 218 13.06 -2.84 -1.27
CA THR A 218 13.01 -4.28 -1.54
C THR A 218 13.10 -4.53 -3.04
N GLN A 219 13.58 -5.69 -3.48
CA GLN A 219 13.43 -6.09 -4.89
C GLN A 219 12.17 -6.93 -5.14
N PHE A 220 11.49 -7.31 -4.07
CA PHE A 220 10.21 -8.03 -4.12
C PHE A 220 9.05 -7.07 -3.93
N ALA A 221 8.03 -7.25 -4.75
CA ALA A 221 6.81 -6.46 -4.70
C ALA A 221 5.97 -6.81 -3.46
N MET A 222 4.98 -5.96 -3.17
CA MET A 222 4.15 -6.02 -1.98
C MET A 222 3.59 -7.42 -1.66
N GLU A 223 3.05 -8.12 -2.67
CA GLU A 223 2.47 -9.45 -2.47
C GLU A 223 3.53 -10.48 -2.02
N ASP A 224 4.73 -10.42 -2.59
CA ASP A 224 5.83 -11.32 -2.25
C ASP A 224 6.36 -11.02 -0.84
N ILE A 225 6.46 -9.73 -0.48
CA ILE A 225 6.82 -9.29 0.88
C ILE A 225 5.81 -9.81 1.91
N ALA A 226 4.51 -9.72 1.60
CA ALA A 226 3.47 -10.23 2.47
C ALA A 226 3.55 -11.75 2.67
N ARG A 227 3.87 -12.51 1.60
CA ARG A 227 4.05 -13.98 1.67
C ARG A 227 5.28 -14.39 2.49
N ILE A 228 6.35 -13.59 2.47
CA ILE A 228 7.53 -13.80 3.31
C ILE A 228 7.21 -13.57 4.78
N GLY A 229 6.16 -12.81 5.07
CA GLY A 229 5.76 -12.49 6.43
C GLY A 229 6.64 -11.42 7.04
N LEU A 230 6.96 -10.36 6.29
CA LEU A 230 7.54 -9.13 6.85
C LEU A 230 6.46 -8.09 7.20
N LEU A 231 6.76 -7.23 8.18
CA LEU A 231 5.79 -6.26 8.71
C LEU A 231 5.70 -5.12 7.72
N LYS A 232 4.51 -4.95 7.14
CA LYS A 232 4.21 -3.81 6.29
C LYS A 232 3.63 -2.69 7.14
N MET A 233 4.10 -1.48 6.90
CA MET A 233 3.49 -0.25 7.38
C MET A 233 3.16 0.60 6.16
N ASP A 234 1.89 0.93 6.00
CA ASP A 234 1.45 1.81 4.92
C ASP A 234 1.44 3.25 5.42
N PHE A 235 2.33 4.08 4.87
CA PHE A 235 2.38 5.53 5.07
C PHE A 235 1.59 6.20 3.96
N LEU A 236 0.28 6.32 4.17
CA LEU A 236 -0.63 6.95 3.23
C LEU A 236 -0.61 8.47 3.44
N GLY A 237 -0.40 9.22 2.35
CA GLY A 237 -0.57 10.66 2.31
C GLY A 237 -2.02 11.01 2.02
N LEU A 238 -2.73 11.60 2.98
CA LEU A 238 -4.08 12.18 2.79
C LEU A 238 -4.00 13.67 2.45
#